data_AF-A0A4V1ZKJ6-F1
#
_entry.id   AF-A0A4V1ZKJ6-F1
#
_cell.length_a   1.000
_cell.length_b   1.000
_cell.length_c   1.000
_cell.angle_alpha   90.00
_cell.angle_beta   90.00
_cell.angle_gamma   90.00
#
_symmetry.space_group_name_H-M   'P 1'
#
loop_
_entity.id
_entity.type
_entity.pdbx_description
1 polymer ?
#
loop_
_entity_poly.entity_id
_entity_poly.type
_entity_poly.pdbx_seq_one_letter_code
_entity_poly.pdbx_strand_id
1 'polypeptide(L)'
;MKRTAPLLASAWLVPIVAQAQPQQFQLKEVPARVTIYFPTQTGKLERRIVKGKLYDQMPTALTTYASVVAEESLSLLFQHAHSSFPAGTRLTAFPVIKNDVMQVSLSREFFAKGFWKSPKQTSLIVNAIVKTATENNSQSVQPLRVLLLIEGKPARNVANIDTRNPLSPR
;
A
#
# COMPACT_ATOMS: atom_id res chain seq x y z
N MET A 1 85.98 -5.81 15.05
CA MET A 1 84.82 -4.88 14.93
C MET A 1 84.28 -4.92 13.50
N LYS A 2 83.24 -5.70 13.20
CA LYS A 2 82.46 -5.60 11.95
C LYS A 2 80.99 -5.91 12.27
N ARG A 3 80.13 -5.07 11.70
CA ARG A 3 78.75 -4.77 12.11
C ARG A 3 77.77 -5.85 11.62
N THR A 4 76.89 -6.28 12.52
CA THR A 4 75.65 -6.99 12.22
C THR A 4 74.66 -6.04 11.54
N ALA A 5 74.12 -6.44 10.39
CA ALA A 5 73.01 -5.75 9.72
C ALA A 5 71.67 -6.23 10.30
N PRO A 6 70.69 -5.34 10.56
CA PRO A 6 69.34 -5.78 10.89
C PRO A 6 68.53 -6.02 9.61
N LEU A 7 67.87 -7.17 9.54
CA LEU A 7 66.80 -7.46 8.60
C LEU A 7 65.56 -6.67 9.02
N LEU A 8 65.19 -5.66 8.24
CA LEU A 8 63.89 -4.99 8.36
C LEU A 8 62.82 -5.88 7.73
N ALA A 9 61.97 -6.48 8.58
CA ALA A 9 60.76 -7.15 8.13
C ALA A 9 59.74 -6.09 7.68
N SER A 10 59.44 -6.07 6.38
CA SER A 10 58.35 -5.28 5.82
C SER A 10 57.01 -5.84 6.29
N ALA A 11 56.37 -5.16 7.25
CA ALA A 11 54.96 -5.40 7.57
C ALA A 11 54.10 -4.81 6.43
N TRP A 12 53.54 -5.67 5.60
CA TRP A 12 52.55 -5.26 4.61
C TRP A 12 51.24 -4.92 5.32
N LEU A 13 50.88 -3.63 5.29
CA LEU A 13 49.56 -3.14 5.69
C LEU A 13 48.51 -3.72 4.74
N VAL A 14 47.71 -4.67 5.22
CA VAL A 14 46.52 -5.12 4.51
C VAL A 14 45.48 -4.00 4.62
N PRO A 15 44.96 -3.44 3.51
CA PRO A 15 43.86 -2.49 3.59
C PRO A 15 42.64 -3.25 4.12
N ILE A 16 42.19 -2.87 5.31
CA ILE A 16 40.88 -3.27 5.84
C ILE A 16 39.85 -2.63 4.91
N VAL A 17 39.33 -3.41 3.97
CA VAL A 17 38.09 -3.07 3.28
C VAL A 17 37.01 -3.08 4.34
N ALA A 18 36.67 -1.90 4.86
CA ALA A 18 35.50 -1.73 5.70
C ALA A 18 34.28 -2.10 4.84
N GLN A 19 33.85 -3.35 4.92
CA GLN A 19 32.53 -3.75 4.45
C GLN A 19 31.54 -2.94 5.28
N ALA A 20 31.04 -1.86 4.70
CA ALA A 20 29.86 -1.18 5.20
C ALA A 20 28.75 -2.23 5.23
N GLN A 21 28.50 -2.80 6.41
CA GLN A 21 27.30 -3.60 6.64
C GLN A 21 26.14 -2.70 6.22
N PRO A 22 25.23 -3.13 5.33
CA PRO A 22 24.03 -2.37 5.06
C PRO A 22 23.33 -2.26 6.41
N GLN A 23 23.33 -1.05 6.99
CA GLN A 23 22.47 -0.75 8.12
C GLN A 23 21.07 -1.15 7.67
N GLN A 24 20.51 -2.18 8.30
CA GLN A 24 19.10 -2.49 8.14
C GLN A 24 18.36 -1.27 8.67
N PHE A 25 17.98 -0.36 7.77
CA PHE A 25 17.10 0.75 8.09
C PHE A 25 15.80 0.14 8.60
N GLN A 26 15.65 0.08 9.93
CA GLN A 26 14.39 -0.30 10.54
C GLN A 26 13.45 0.90 10.40
N LEU A 27 12.53 0.81 9.43
CA LEU A 27 11.47 1.80 9.26
C LEU A 27 10.63 1.82 10.53
N LYS A 28 10.49 2.99 11.16
CA LYS A 28 9.72 3.13 12.39
C LYS A 28 8.34 3.68 12.06
N GLU A 29 7.30 2.98 12.51
CA GLU A 29 5.94 3.50 12.44
C GLU A 29 5.76 4.74 13.33
N VAL A 30 5.15 5.78 12.78
CA VAL A 30 4.78 7.02 13.47
C VAL A 30 3.31 7.34 13.24
N PRO A 31 2.63 7.97 14.22
CA PRO A 31 1.23 8.37 14.06
C PRO A 31 1.04 9.31 12.86
N ALA A 32 0.05 9.03 12.03
CA ALA A 32 -0.30 9.82 10.86
C ALA A 32 -1.81 10.09 10.80
N ARG A 33 -2.20 11.09 10.00
CA ARG A 33 -3.60 11.35 9.65
C ARG A 33 -3.84 10.90 8.23
N VAL A 34 -4.78 9.96 8.06
CA VAL A 34 -5.09 9.36 6.77
C VAL A 34 -6.56 9.61 6.46
N THR A 35 -6.85 9.95 5.21
CA THR A 35 -8.21 10.14 4.73
C THR A 35 -8.78 8.82 4.22
N ILE A 36 -9.98 8.46 4.65
CA ILE A 36 -10.75 7.33 4.13
C ILE A 36 -12.12 7.79 3.64
N TYR A 37 -12.68 7.09 2.67
CA TYR A 37 -14.04 7.32 2.18
C TYR A 37 -14.99 6.26 2.72
N PHE A 38 -15.78 6.63 3.72
CA PHE A 38 -16.71 5.73 4.39
C PHE A 38 -18.03 5.62 3.61
N PRO A 39 -18.45 4.43 3.16
CA PRO A 39 -19.77 4.24 2.56
C PRO A 39 -20.85 4.24 3.65
N THR A 40 -21.72 5.25 3.63
CA THR A 40 -22.79 5.44 4.61
C THR A 40 -24.08 4.72 4.22
N GLN A 41 -24.94 4.44 5.21
CA GLN A 41 -26.26 3.84 5.00
C GLN A 41 -27.19 4.71 4.12
N THR A 42 -26.94 6.02 4.05
CA THR A 42 -27.70 6.95 3.19
C THR A 42 -27.33 6.83 1.70
N GLY A 43 -26.37 5.97 1.36
CA GLY A 43 -25.93 5.79 -0.03
C GLY A 43 -24.94 6.84 -0.51
N LYS A 44 -24.25 7.53 0.40
CA LYS A 44 -23.21 8.53 0.10
C LYS A 44 -21.84 8.10 0.65
N LEU A 45 -20.78 8.60 0.03
CA LEU A 45 -19.43 8.50 0.57
C LEU A 45 -19.14 9.68 1.48
N GLU A 46 -18.72 9.41 2.71
CA GLU A 46 -18.30 10.42 3.67
C GLU A 46 -16.77 10.40 3.78
N ARG A 47 -16.15 11.55 3.51
CA ARG A 47 -14.71 11.73 3.68
C ARG A 47 -14.39 11.88 5.16
N ARG A 48 -13.60 10.97 5.73
CA ARG A 48 -13.18 10.99 7.15
C ARG A 48 -11.67 11.02 7.26
N ILE A 49 -11.16 11.81 8.21
CA ILE A 49 -9.76 11.80 8.59
C ILE A 49 -9.63 10.95 9.85
N VAL A 50 -8.88 9.86 9.75
CA VAL A 50 -8.67 8.90 10.84
C VAL A 50 -7.20 8.89 11.27
N LYS A 51 -6.95 8.46 12.51
CA LYS A 51 -5.59 8.23 13.00
C LYS A 51 -5.10 6.90 12.45
N GLY A 52 -3.99 6.93 11.73
CA GLY A 52 -3.29 5.77 11.22
C GLY A 52 -1.81 5.80 11.61
N LYS A 53 -1.02 5.00 10.93
CA LYS A 53 0.43 4.97 11.05
C LYS A 53 1.10 4.94 9.69
N LEU A 54 2.15 5.72 9.53
CA LEU A 54 3.04 5.66 8.37
C LEU A 54 4.48 5.53 8.87
N TYR A 55 5.46 5.46 7.98
CA TYR A 55 6.86 5.39 8.38
C TYR A 55 7.46 6.79 8.59
N ASP A 56 8.34 6.91 9.59
CA ASP A 56 9.12 8.12 9.85
C ASP A 56 9.98 8.53 8.64
N GLN A 57 10.47 7.55 7.91
CA GLN A 57 11.18 7.70 6.64
C GLN A 57 10.33 7.11 5.52
N MET A 58 9.42 7.93 4.98
CA MET A 58 8.61 7.52 3.83
C MET A 58 9.50 7.33 2.59
N PRO A 59 9.20 6.32 1.75
CA PRO A 59 9.88 6.14 0.47
C PRO A 59 9.82 7.42 -0.38
N THR A 60 10.93 7.77 -1.02
CA THR A 60 10.99 8.94 -1.92
C THR A 60 10.48 8.62 -3.32
N ALA A 61 10.49 7.35 -3.72
CA ALA A 61 9.91 6.91 -4.97
C ALA A 61 8.37 7.05 -4.91
N LEU A 62 7.80 7.91 -5.75
CA LEU A 62 6.37 8.26 -5.77
C LEU A 62 5.44 7.04 -5.76
N THR A 63 5.79 6.01 -6.54
CA THR A 63 4.99 4.78 -6.63
C THR A 63 5.00 3.98 -5.33
N THR A 64 6.16 3.90 -4.67
CA THR A 64 6.30 3.17 -3.39
C THR A 64 5.64 3.95 -2.26
N TYR A 65 5.82 5.28 -2.24
CA TYR A 65 5.09 6.17 -1.32
C TYR A 65 3.58 5.95 -1.42
N ALA A 66 3.03 6.02 -2.63
CA ALA A 66 1.61 5.84 -2.87
C ALA A 66 1.11 4.46 -2.45
N SER A 67 1.89 3.40 -2.68
CA SER A 67 1.57 2.06 -2.22
C SER A 67 1.52 1.94 -0.69
N VAL A 68 2.50 2.50 0.03
CA VAL A 68 2.52 2.48 1.51
C VAL A 68 1.29 3.20 2.06
N VAL A 69 1.00 4.39 1.53
CA VAL A 69 -0.14 5.19 1.98
C VAL A 69 -1.46 4.49 1.67
N ALA A 70 -1.57 3.83 0.51
CA ALA A 70 -2.77 3.07 0.13
C ALA A 70 -2.97 1.81 0.98
N GLU A 71 -1.90 1.12 1.37
CA GLU A 71 -1.97 -0.04 2.26
C GLU A 71 -2.60 0.36 3.60
N GLU A 72 -2.09 1.43 4.21
CA GLU A 72 -2.61 1.93 5.49
C GLU A 72 -4.05 2.45 5.33
N SER A 73 -4.32 3.27 4.31
CA SER A 73 -5.65 3.88 4.13
C SER A 73 -6.74 2.83 3.90
N LEU A 74 -6.45 1.79 3.11
CA LEU A 74 -7.39 0.70 2.85
C LEU A 74 -7.57 -0.19 4.07
N SER A 75 -6.50 -0.47 4.81
CA SER A 75 -6.59 -1.24 6.07
C SER A 75 -7.50 -0.53 7.08
N LEU A 76 -7.32 0.79 7.24
CA LEU A 76 -8.19 1.61 8.08
C LEU A 76 -9.62 1.66 7.56
N LEU A 77 -9.83 1.74 6.24
CA LEU A 77 -11.18 1.67 5.67
C LEU A 77 -11.88 0.38 6.04
N PHE A 78 -11.23 -0.78 5.89
CA PHE A 78 -11.83 -2.07 6.24
C PHE A 78 -12.08 -2.21 7.74
N GLN A 79 -11.23 -1.64 8.59
CA GLN A 79 -11.42 -1.62 10.03
C GLN A 79 -12.61 -0.75 10.44
N HIS A 80 -12.64 0.50 9.97
CA HIS A 80 -13.64 1.48 10.38
C HIS A 80 -15.01 1.20 9.75
N ALA A 81 -15.05 0.77 8.48
CA ALA A 81 -16.28 0.48 7.74
C ALA A 81 -16.55 -1.02 7.61
N HIS A 82 -16.11 -1.84 8.56
CA HIS A 82 -16.24 -3.31 8.52
C HIS A 82 -17.66 -3.81 8.22
N SER A 83 -18.70 -3.14 8.71
CA SER A 83 -20.11 -3.48 8.43
C SER A 83 -20.53 -3.26 6.98
N SER A 84 -19.80 -2.43 6.24
CA SER A 84 -20.05 -2.11 4.84
C SER A 84 -19.34 -3.04 3.87
N PHE A 85 -18.53 -3.99 4.38
CA PHE A 85 -17.83 -4.99 3.58
C PHE A 85 -18.27 -6.41 4.00
N PRO A 86 -18.12 -7.40 3.12
CA PRO A 86 -18.20 -8.80 3.53
C PRO A 86 -17.23 -9.10 4.68
N ALA A 87 -17.67 -9.90 5.66
CA ALA A 87 -16.86 -10.27 6.80
C ALA A 87 -15.55 -10.94 6.35
N GLY A 88 -14.41 -10.51 6.90
CA GLY A 88 -13.09 -11.01 6.52
C GLY A 88 -12.47 -10.34 5.29
N THR A 89 -13.09 -9.30 4.74
CA THR A 89 -12.46 -8.45 3.70
C THR A 89 -11.18 -7.83 4.25
N ARG A 90 -10.06 -8.05 3.55
CA ARG A 90 -8.74 -7.48 3.86
C ARG A 90 -7.88 -7.40 2.62
N LEU A 91 -6.79 -6.64 2.69
CA LEU A 91 -5.70 -6.74 1.71
C LEU A 91 -5.02 -8.11 1.82
N THR A 92 -4.72 -8.74 0.69
CA THR A 92 -3.96 -10.00 0.62
C THR A 92 -2.53 -9.82 0.13
N ALA A 93 -2.20 -8.64 -0.41
CA ALA A 93 -0.86 -8.27 -0.82
C ALA A 93 -0.68 -6.76 -0.70
N PHE A 94 0.57 -6.33 -0.57
CA PHE A 94 0.96 -4.92 -0.65
C PHE A 94 0.49 -4.32 -1.99
N PRO A 95 -0.14 -3.13 -2.01
CA PRO A 95 -0.54 -2.49 -3.26
C PRO A 95 0.66 -2.22 -4.16
N VAL A 96 0.54 -2.48 -5.46
CA VAL A 96 1.64 -2.26 -6.42
C VAL A 96 1.18 -1.37 -7.55
N ILE A 97 1.95 -0.34 -7.89
CA ILE A 97 1.67 0.51 -9.05
C ILE A 97 2.48 0.03 -10.26
N LYS A 98 1.79 -0.29 -11.35
CA LYS A 98 2.38 -0.64 -12.65
C LYS A 98 1.68 0.16 -13.74
N ASN A 99 2.43 0.89 -14.57
CA ASN A 99 1.89 1.68 -15.67
C ASN A 99 0.71 2.57 -15.24
N ASP A 100 0.89 3.35 -14.16
CA ASP A 100 -0.12 4.26 -13.59
C ASP A 100 -1.42 3.60 -13.08
N VAL A 101 -1.37 2.28 -12.88
CA VAL A 101 -2.46 1.50 -12.30
C VAL A 101 -2.00 0.89 -10.99
N MET A 102 -2.68 1.25 -9.90
CA MET A 102 -2.53 0.62 -8.60
C MET A 102 -3.31 -0.70 -8.58
N GLN A 103 -2.61 -1.80 -8.34
CA GLN A 103 -3.17 -3.11 -8.16
C GLN A 103 -3.47 -3.34 -6.68
N VAL A 104 -4.74 -3.49 -6.35
CA VAL A 104 -5.22 -3.72 -4.98
C VAL A 104 -5.74 -5.14 -4.88
N SER A 105 -5.02 -6.01 -4.16
CA SER A 105 -5.42 -7.40 -3.97
C SER A 105 -6.22 -7.57 -2.70
N LEU A 106 -7.46 -8.02 -2.84
CA LEU A 106 -8.39 -8.27 -1.74
C LEU A 106 -8.50 -9.76 -1.45
N SER A 107 -9.03 -10.10 -0.29
CA SER A 107 -9.35 -11.46 0.10
C SER A 107 -10.58 -11.98 -0.65
N ARG A 108 -10.67 -13.30 -0.82
CA ARG A 108 -11.81 -13.95 -1.50
C ARG A 108 -13.15 -13.64 -0.84
N GLU A 109 -13.16 -13.35 0.46
CA GLU A 109 -14.35 -13.03 1.23
C GLU A 109 -15.04 -11.76 0.71
N PHE A 110 -14.30 -10.84 0.09
CA PHE A 110 -14.89 -9.69 -0.61
C PHE A 110 -15.93 -10.10 -1.67
N PHE A 111 -15.87 -11.34 -2.17
CA PHE A 111 -16.82 -11.87 -3.15
C PHE A 111 -17.94 -12.73 -2.54
N ALA A 112 -18.15 -12.64 -1.22
CA ALA A 112 -19.18 -13.42 -0.54
C ALA A 112 -20.55 -13.28 -1.22
N LYS A 113 -21.07 -14.41 -1.70
CA LYS A 113 -22.40 -14.49 -2.30
C LYS A 113 -23.44 -14.11 -1.24
N GLY A 114 -24.43 -13.29 -1.61
CA GLY A 114 -25.52 -12.85 -0.72
C GLY A 114 -25.23 -11.57 0.08
N PHE A 115 -23.98 -11.11 0.17
CA PHE A 115 -23.69 -9.79 0.75
C PHE A 115 -24.16 -8.66 -0.17
N TRP A 116 -23.92 -8.81 -1.47
CA TRP A 116 -24.20 -7.81 -2.48
C TRP A 116 -25.69 -7.77 -2.84
N LYS A 117 -26.42 -6.81 -2.27
CA LYS A 117 -27.89 -6.70 -2.45
C LYS A 117 -28.31 -5.74 -3.57
N SER A 118 -27.47 -4.76 -3.90
CA SER A 118 -27.84 -3.66 -4.80
C SER A 118 -26.65 -3.19 -5.65
N PRO A 119 -26.81 -2.99 -6.97
CA PRO A 119 -25.76 -2.40 -7.81
C PRO A 119 -25.28 -1.04 -7.32
N LYS A 120 -26.19 -0.22 -6.79
CA LYS A 120 -25.85 1.10 -6.22
C LYS A 120 -24.95 0.95 -4.99
N GLN A 121 -25.27 0.01 -4.10
CA GLN A 121 -24.46 -0.26 -2.92
C GLN A 121 -23.08 -0.82 -3.30
N THR A 122 -23.03 -1.77 -4.25
CA THR A 122 -21.76 -2.31 -4.76
C THR A 122 -20.90 -1.20 -5.36
N SER A 123 -21.50 -0.29 -6.14
CA SER A 123 -20.78 0.83 -6.76
C SER A 123 -20.23 1.78 -5.72
N LEU A 124 -21.01 2.08 -4.69
CA LEU A 124 -20.59 2.90 -3.58
C LEU A 124 -19.38 2.30 -2.84
N ILE A 125 -19.44 1.00 -2.54
CA ILE A 125 -18.37 0.30 -1.82
C ILE A 125 -17.10 0.18 -2.68
N VAL A 126 -17.24 -0.15 -3.96
CA VAL A 126 -16.10 -0.17 -4.90
C VAL A 126 -15.49 1.22 -5.00
N ASN A 127 -16.29 2.27 -5.14
CA ASN A 127 -15.77 3.64 -5.22
C ASN A 127 -15.13 4.09 -3.89
N ALA A 128 -15.61 3.64 -2.74
CA ALA A 128 -14.97 3.87 -1.44
C ALA A 128 -13.52 3.36 -1.43
N ILE A 129 -13.29 2.14 -1.94
CA ILE A 129 -11.96 1.56 -2.08
C ILE A 129 -11.11 2.42 -3.02
N VAL A 130 -11.61 2.72 -4.22
CA VAL A 130 -10.85 3.47 -5.23
C VAL A 130 -10.45 4.84 -4.70
N LYS A 131 -11.39 5.63 -4.17
CA LYS A 131 -11.08 6.97 -3.62
C LYS A 131 -10.11 6.89 -2.45
N THR A 132 -10.29 5.94 -1.53
CA THR A 132 -9.41 5.80 -0.36
C THR A 132 -7.98 5.43 -0.76
N ALA A 133 -7.82 4.57 -1.75
CA ALA A 133 -6.52 4.18 -2.28
C ALA A 133 -5.78 5.35 -2.95
N THR A 134 -6.50 6.30 -3.55
CA THR A 134 -5.90 7.37 -4.38
C THR A 134 -5.79 8.72 -3.67
N GLU A 135 -6.69 9.04 -2.73
CA GLU A 135 -6.84 10.38 -2.12
C GLU A 135 -5.57 10.88 -1.43
N ASN A 136 -4.90 10.01 -0.68
CA ASN A 136 -3.75 10.42 0.14
C ASN A 136 -2.44 10.45 -0.66
N ASN A 137 -2.50 10.18 -1.97
CA ASN A 137 -1.36 10.34 -2.86
C ASN A 137 -1.31 11.76 -3.43
N SER A 138 -0.91 12.72 -2.58
CA SER A 138 -0.76 14.13 -2.96
C SER A 138 0.43 14.42 -3.89
N GLN A 139 1.31 13.44 -4.11
CA GLN A 139 2.55 13.63 -4.88
C GLN A 139 2.45 13.17 -6.35
N SER A 140 1.34 12.52 -6.74
CA SER A 140 1.12 12.12 -8.14
C SER A 140 0.43 13.23 -8.93
N VAL A 141 1.01 13.58 -10.09
CA VAL A 141 0.46 14.58 -11.02
C VAL A 141 -0.76 14.03 -11.79
N GLN A 142 -0.90 12.71 -11.87
CA GLN A 142 -2.03 12.06 -12.55
C GLN A 142 -2.93 11.31 -11.56
N PRO A 143 -4.25 11.28 -11.79
CA PRO A 143 -5.17 10.49 -10.98
C PRO A 143 -4.86 9.00 -11.18
N LEU A 144 -4.33 8.37 -10.13
CA LEU A 144 -4.09 6.93 -10.13
C LEU A 144 -5.40 6.18 -10.36
N ARG A 145 -5.35 5.19 -11.25
CA ARG A 145 -6.45 4.23 -11.45
C ARG A 145 -6.20 2.98 -10.61
N VAL A 146 -7.26 2.29 -10.21
CA VAL A 146 -7.19 1.12 -9.35
C VAL A 146 -7.72 -0.11 -10.07
N LEU A 147 -6.90 -1.15 -10.19
CA LEU A 147 -7.31 -2.48 -10.63
C LEU A 147 -7.54 -3.35 -9.39
N LEU A 148 -8.76 -3.87 -9.23
CA LEU A 148 -9.09 -4.79 -8.16
C LEU A 148 -8.67 -6.21 -8.52
N LEU A 149 -7.92 -6.85 -7.63
CA LEU A 149 -7.53 -8.24 -7.71
C LEU A 149 -8.17 -9.01 -6.56
N ILE A 150 -8.41 -10.30 -6.76
CA ILE A 150 -8.80 -11.25 -5.71
C ILE A 150 -7.71 -12.30 -5.64
N GLU A 151 -7.04 -12.36 -4.49
CA GLU A 151 -5.92 -13.28 -4.27
C GLU A 151 -4.88 -13.20 -5.40
N GLY A 152 -4.53 -11.96 -5.79
CA GLY A 152 -3.56 -11.65 -6.84
C GLY A 152 -4.07 -11.81 -8.28
N LYS A 153 -5.30 -12.26 -8.51
CA LYS A 153 -5.87 -12.44 -9.86
C LYS A 153 -6.85 -11.32 -10.22
N PRO A 154 -6.85 -10.79 -11.46
CA PRO A 154 -7.81 -9.77 -11.87
C PRO A 154 -9.25 -10.17 -11.62
N ALA A 155 -9.97 -9.32 -10.88
CA ALA A 155 -11.39 -9.49 -10.64
C ALA A 155 -12.16 -9.17 -11.93
N ARG A 156 -12.96 -10.12 -12.44
CA ARG A 156 -13.81 -9.84 -13.62
C ARG A 156 -15.01 -8.97 -13.24
N ASN A 157 -15.79 -9.41 -12.26
CA ASN A 157 -16.99 -8.69 -11.83
C ASN A 157 -17.08 -8.72 -10.30
N VAL A 158 -17.29 -7.59 -9.64
CA VAL A 158 -17.69 -7.56 -8.23
C VAL A 158 -19.21 -7.49 -8.20
N ALA A 159 -19.85 -8.62 -7.90
CA ALA A 159 -21.29 -8.81 -8.08
C ALA A 159 -21.73 -8.43 -9.51
N ASN A 160 -22.33 -7.24 -9.69
CA ASN A 160 -22.90 -6.76 -10.95
C ASN A 160 -22.06 -5.65 -11.61
N ILE A 161 -20.88 -5.32 -11.06
CA ILE A 161 -20.03 -4.26 -11.59
C ILE A 161 -18.84 -4.89 -12.29
N ASP A 162 -18.63 -4.49 -13.55
CA ASP A 162 -17.45 -4.87 -14.32
C ASP A 162 -16.21 -4.20 -13.74
N THR A 163 -15.26 -5.01 -13.27
CA THR A 163 -14.00 -4.57 -12.68
C THR A 163 -12.80 -5.07 -13.49
N ARG A 164 -13.01 -5.56 -14.72
CA ARG A 164 -11.93 -6.02 -15.61
C ARG A 164 -10.93 -4.93 -15.93
N ASN A 165 -11.40 -3.69 -16.02
CA ASN A 165 -10.60 -2.52 -16.33
C ASN A 165 -10.26 -1.73 -15.06
N PRO A 166 -9.08 -1.07 -15.02
CA PRO A 166 -8.74 -0.14 -13.96
C PRO A 166 -9.80 0.95 -13.78
N LEU A 167 -10.20 1.17 -12.53
CA LEU A 167 -11.24 2.10 -12.12
C LEU A 167 -10.64 3.45 -11.74
N SER A 168 -11.22 4.53 -12.23
CA SER A 168 -10.87 5.89 -11.80
C SER A 168 -11.71 6.31 -10.58
N PRO A 169 -11.16 7.10 -9.65
CA PRO A 169 -11.93 7.66 -8.54
C PRO A 169 -13.05 8.55 -9.09
N ARG A 170 -14.29 8.35 -8.61
CA ARG A 170 -15.48 9.12 -9.00
C ARG A 170 -16.06 9.92 -7.83
#